data_AF-A0A837KT63-F1
#
_entry.id   AF-A0A837KT63-F1
#
_cell.length_a   1.000
_cell.length_b   1.000
_cell.length_c   1.000
_cell.angle_alpha   90.00
_cell.angle_beta   90.00
_cell.angle_gamma   90.00
#
_symmetry.space_group_name_H-M   'P 1'
#
loop_
_entity.id
_entity.type
_entity.pdbx_description
1 polymer ?
#
loop_
_entity_poly.entity_id
_entity_poly.type
_entity_poly.pdbx_seq_one_letter_code
_entity_poly.pdbx_strand_id
1 'polypeptide(L)' 'MPFDIQLLAPIIAIQLILAVIALIDLARREAYRVAGGKKWPWALGIIFINTLGPIVYFFVGRKD' A
#
# COMPACT_ATOMS: atom_id res chain seq x y z
N MET A 1 -19.49 9.90 24.41
CA MET A 1 -18.93 10.54 23.21
C MET A 1 -19.26 9.67 22.01
N PRO A 2 -20.27 10.01 21.20
CA PRO A 2 -20.37 9.38 19.88
C PRO A 2 -19.13 9.79 19.10
N PHE A 3 -18.25 8.84 18.79
CA PHE A 3 -17.13 9.12 17.90
C PHE A 3 -17.72 9.33 16.50
N ASP A 4 -17.76 10.58 16.04
CA ASP A 4 -18.26 10.91 14.72
C ASP A 4 -17.28 10.34 13.68
N ILE A 5 -17.68 9.24 13.05
CA ILE A 5 -16.91 8.57 11.99
C ILE A 5 -16.51 9.53 10.85
N GLN A 6 -17.22 10.66 10.73
CA GLN A 6 -16.90 11.78 9.85
C GLN A 6 -15.49 12.34 10.08
N LEU A 7 -14.96 12.31 11.31
CA LEU A 7 -13.60 12.76 11.61
C LEU A 7 -12.53 11.78 11.13
N LEU A 8 -12.84 10.47 11.12
CA LEU A 8 -11.94 9.42 10.67
C LEU A 8 -12.02 9.16 9.17
N ALA A 9 -13.16 9.49 8.54
CA ALA A 9 -13.40 9.35 7.11
C ALA A 9 -12.24 9.85 6.22
N PRO A 10 -11.68 11.06 6.40
CA PRO A 10 -10.57 11.52 5.56
C PRO A 10 -9.29 10.68 5.75
N ILE A 11 -9.00 10.25 6.97
CA ILE A 11 -7.81 9.43 7.29
C ILE A 11 -7.93 8.06 6.61
N ILE A 12 -9.10 7.44 6.72
CA ILE A 12 -9.40 6.16 6.07
C ILE A 12 -9.34 6.30 4.56
N ALA A 13 -9.88 7.39 3.99
CA ALA A 13 -9.83 7.64 2.55
C ALA A 13 -8.38 7.75 2.05
N ILE A 14 -7.52 8.50 2.72
CA ILE A 14 -6.09 8.62 2.37
C ILE A 14 -5.39 7.26 2.43
N GLN A 15 -5.67 6.48 3.49
CA GLN A 15 -5.12 5.14 3.67
C GLN A 15 -5.53 4.19 2.53
N LEU A 16 -6.81 4.20 2.14
CA LEU A 16 -7.33 3.39 1.04
C LEU A 16 -6.75 3.84 -0.31
N ILE A 17 -6.68 5.14 -0.56
CA ILE A 17 -6.07 5.70 -1.79
C ILE A 17 -4.61 5.26 -1.89
N LEU A 18 -3.85 5.38 -0.81
CA LEU A 18 -2.45 4.97 -0.77
C LEU A 18 -2.29 3.46 -1.06
N ALA A 19 -3.13 2.62 -0.45
CA ALA A 19 -3.13 1.18 -0.70
C ALA A 19 -3.48 0.83 -2.15
N VAL A 20 -4.50 1.46 -2.72
CA VAL A 20 -4.90 1.23 -4.12
C VAL A 20 -3.79 1.66 -5.08
N ILE A 21 -3.18 2.82 -4.87
CA ILE A 21 -2.06 3.28 -5.71
C ILE A 21 -0.88 2.30 -5.62
N ALA A 22 -0.56 1.82 -4.41
CA ALA A 22 0.51 0.84 -4.22
C ALA A 22 0.23 -0.49 -4.94
N LEU A 23 -1.00 -1.00 -4.87
CA LEU A 23 -1.40 -2.23 -5.56
C LEU A 23 -1.35 -2.06 -7.09
N ILE A 24 -1.81 -0.92 -7.61
CA ILE A 24 -1.76 -0.62 -9.05
C ILE A 24 -0.31 -0.52 -9.52
N ASP A 25 0.55 0.19 -8.79
CA ASP A 25 1.98 0.31 -9.09
C ASP A 25 2.66 -1.07 -9.09
N LEU A 26 2.41 -1.89 -8.07
CA LEU A 26 2.93 -3.26 -7.98
C LEU A 26 2.44 -4.17 -9.12
N ALA A 27 1.17 -4.06 -9.51
CA ALA A 27 0.60 -4.83 -10.60
C ALA A 27 1.28 -4.48 -11.93
N ARG A 28 1.51 -3.20 -12.19
CA ARG A 28 2.09 -2.68 -13.45
C ARG A 28 3.60 -2.90 -13.57
N ARG A 29 4.36 -2.91 -12.47
CA ARG A 29 5.82 -3.09 -12.51
C ARG A 29 6.23 -4.49 -12.91
N GLU A 30 7.35 -4.63 -13.58
CA GLU A 30 7.92 -5.95 -13.87
C GLU A 30 8.52 -6.57 -12.60
N ALA A 31 8.48 -7.89 -12.46
CA ALA A 31 8.84 -8.57 -11.22
C ALA A 31 10.31 -8.32 -10.80
N TYR A 32 11.23 -8.17 -11.77
CA TYR A 32 12.64 -7.88 -11.48
C TYR A 32 12.88 -6.46 -10.95
N ARG A 33 11.94 -5.52 -11.18
CA ARG A 33 11.94 -4.16 -10.61
C ARG A 33 11.28 -4.07 -9.24
N VAL A 34 10.90 -5.21 -8.68
CA VAL A 34 10.37 -5.31 -7.32
C VAL A 34 11.43 -5.96 -6.45
N ALA A 35 11.67 -5.42 -5.26
CA ALA A 35 12.64 -6.00 -4.34
C ALA A 35 12.29 -7.47 -4.03
N GLY A 36 13.31 -8.34 -4.11
CA GLY A 36 13.13 -9.78 -3.99
C GLY A 36 12.57 -10.48 -5.23
N GLY A 37 12.33 -9.78 -6.35
CA GLY A 37 11.97 -10.38 -7.64
C GLY A 37 10.57 -10.99 -7.70
N LYS A 38 9.74 -10.82 -6.66
CA LYS A 38 8.40 -11.43 -6.55
C LYS A 38 7.40 -10.40 -6.06
N LYS A 39 6.21 -10.38 -6.67
CA LYS A 39 5.16 -9.39 -6.33
C LYS A 39 4.29 -9.79 -5.14
N TRP A 40 4.01 -11.09 -4.98
CA TRP A 40 3.02 -11.55 -4.00
C TRP A 40 3.32 -11.16 -2.54
N PRO A 41 4.57 -11.14 -2.03
CA PRO A 41 4.82 -10.75 -0.65
C PRO A 41 4.49 -9.27 -0.42
N TRP A 42 4.74 -8.43 -1.43
CA TRP A 42 4.42 -7.01 -1.39
C TRP A 42 2.92 -6.76 -1.43
N ALA A 43 2.18 -7.52 -2.24
CA ALA A 43 0.73 -7.44 -2.26
C ALA A 43 0.11 -7.80 -0.89
N LEU A 44 0.60 -8.87 -0.25
CA LEU A 44 0.19 -9.22 1.11
C LEU A 44 0.57 -8.13 2.11
N GLY A 45 1.79 -7.60 2.04
CA GLY A 45 2.23 -6.51 2.91
C GLY A 45 1.31 -5.28 2.81
N ILE A 46 0.97 -4.87 1.59
CA ILE A 46 0.06 -3.75 1.32
C ILE A 46 -1.33 -3.97 1.92
N ILE A 47 -1.87 -5.19 1.81
CA ILE A 47 -3.24 -5.51 2.27
C ILE A 47 -3.31 -5.69 3.79
N PHE A 48 -2.33 -6.38 4.40
CA PHE A 48 -2.42 -6.84 5.78
C PHE A 48 -1.71 -5.94 6.81
N ILE A 49 -0.76 -5.11 6.38
CA ILE A 49 0.03 -4.24 7.30
C ILE A 49 -0.50 -2.80 7.27
N ASN A 50 -1.70 -2.60 6.70
CA ASN A 50 -2.37 -1.31 6.64
C ASN A 50 -1.46 -0.21 6.05
N THR A 51 -1.44 1.03 6.58
CA THR A 51 -0.63 2.14 6.06
C THR A 51 0.87 1.81 5.92
N LEU A 52 1.42 0.95 6.77
CA LEU A 52 2.85 0.59 6.71
C LEU A 52 3.18 -0.22 5.46
N GLY A 53 2.28 -1.08 5.00
CA GLY A 53 2.48 -1.91 3.81
C GLY A 53 2.79 -1.10 2.54
N PRO A 54 1.91 -0.18 2.12
CA PRO A 54 2.15 0.75 1.02
C PRO A 54 3.40 1.62 1.20
N ILE A 55 3.65 2.15 2.40
CA ILE A 55 4.84 2.97 2.67
C ILE A 55 6.10 2.15 2.42
N VAL A 56 6.23 0.99 3.06
CA VAL A 56 7.41 0.13 2.89
C VAL A 56 7.55 -0.32 1.43
N TYR A 57 6.45 -0.59 0.73
CA TYR A 57 6.48 -0.87 -0.70
C TYR A 57 7.09 0.28 -1.50
N PHE A 58 6.63 1.53 -1.32
CA PHE A 58 7.15 2.66 -2.10
C PHE A 58 8.62 2.99 -1.81
N PHE A 59 9.07 2.85 -0.56
CA PHE A 59 10.44 3.18 -0.19
C PHE A 59 11.45 2.04 -0.40
N VAL A 60 11.01 0.79 -0.25
CA VAL A 60 11.91 -0.39 -0.24
C VAL A 60 11.54 -1.40 -1.33
N GLY A 61 10.24 -1.65 -1.52
CA GLY A 61 9.76 -2.66 -2.47
C GLY A 61 9.89 -2.26 -3.93
N ARG A 62 9.76 -0.96 -4.18
CA ARG A 62 9.85 -0.34 -5.49
C ARG A 62 11.30 -0.07 -5.85
N LYS A 63 11.80 -0.70 -6.91
CA LYS A 63 13.06 -0.32 -7.53
C LYS A 63 12.72 0.47 -8.79
N ASP A 64 13.24 1.69 -8.84
CA ASP A 64 13.22 2.51 -10.04
C ASP A 64 14.39 2.13 -10.96
#